data_AF-A0A854QKY1-F1
#
_entry.id   AF-A0A854QKY1-F1
#
_cell.length_a   1.000
_cell.length_b   1.000
_cell.length_c   1.000
_cell.angle_alpha   90.00
_cell.angle_beta   90.00
_cell.angle_gamma   90.00
#
_symmetry.space_group_name_H-M   'P 1'
#
loop_
_entity.id
_entity.type
_entity.pdbx_description
1 polymer ?
#
loop_
_entity_poly.entity_id
_entity_poly.type
_entity_poly.pdbx_seq_one_letter_code
_entity_poly.pdbx_strand_id
1 'polypeptide(L)'
;MRLWINSEKCEWRKTCDSANNAFFARVPVLSLSTYASYASRDSEFYNHTQPSQLSRINMKLLSWIVLPLIPFVSAGVSTIYWPVSNPDPSNPWIIGEKNLLAWTTGSGTGVQSFDIQLHNSNRSVMVGFLPIALRVPMERLPSGHKNFGGEMEIDLGSNVPTGDGFYLLFMNTYHGEVYAKSKKFSIYASTPANFTSADLPTATVTATLLEAPNPTQQWAITLNGIDQDATATATATSS
;
A
#
# COMPACT_ATOMS: atom_id res chain seq x y z
N MET A 1 -27.51 20.49 -46.79
CA MET A 1 -26.45 21.38 -47.30
C MET A 1 -25.45 21.62 -46.17
N ARG A 2 -24.17 21.75 -46.53
CA ARG A 2 -22.94 21.55 -45.72
C ARG A 2 -22.78 22.46 -44.49
N LEU A 3 -22.39 21.84 -43.35
CA LEU A 3 -21.10 21.99 -42.63
C LEU A 3 -20.40 23.38 -42.65
N TRP A 4 -20.17 24.00 -41.48
CA TRP A 4 -18.83 24.26 -40.89
C TRP A 4 -18.89 25.00 -39.53
N ILE A 5 -17.85 24.73 -38.72
CA ILE A 5 -17.55 25.21 -37.35
C ILE A 5 -16.59 26.42 -37.42
N ASN A 6 -16.59 27.26 -36.37
CA ASN A 6 -15.46 28.01 -35.74
C ASN A 6 -15.86 29.47 -35.44
N SER A 7 -15.21 30.24 -34.57
CA SER A 7 -14.45 30.11 -33.33
C SER A 7 -14.11 31.57 -32.94
N GLU A 8 -13.58 31.79 -31.73
CA GLU A 8 -12.91 33.03 -31.27
C GLU A 8 -13.78 34.17 -30.70
N LYS A 9 -13.61 34.40 -29.39
CA LYS A 9 -12.82 35.54 -28.87
C LYS A 9 -12.68 35.44 -27.33
N CYS A 10 -11.50 35.07 -26.87
CA CYS A 10 -10.98 35.41 -25.54
C CYS A 10 -9.68 36.17 -25.75
N GLU A 11 -9.70 37.44 -25.36
CA GLU A 11 -8.67 38.43 -25.61
C GLU A 11 -7.87 38.64 -24.32
N TRP A 12 -6.62 38.16 -24.28
CA TRP A 12 -5.59 38.65 -23.36
C TRP A 12 -4.19 38.51 -23.99
N ARG A 13 -3.59 39.64 -24.32
CA ARG A 13 -2.18 39.87 -24.73
C ARG A 13 -1.95 41.38 -24.48
N LYS A 14 -0.88 41.92 -23.92
CA LYS A 14 0.46 41.51 -23.44
C LYS A 14 0.92 42.59 -22.45
N THR A 15 1.86 42.27 -21.55
CA THR A 15 3.08 43.09 -21.34
C THR A 15 4.06 42.31 -20.46
N CYS A 16 5.12 41.79 -21.07
CA CYS A 16 6.39 41.53 -20.42
C CYS A 16 7.31 42.69 -20.83
N ASP A 17 7.87 43.41 -19.87
CA ASP A 17 9.01 44.30 -20.11
C ASP A 17 10.11 44.05 -19.08
N SER A 18 11.32 44.05 -19.61
CA SER A 18 12.62 43.84 -18.96
C SER A 18 13.09 45.13 -18.28
N ALA A 19 13.71 45.02 -17.11
CA ALA A 19 14.78 45.94 -16.70
C ALA A 19 15.69 45.32 -15.63
N ASN A 20 16.91 44.96 -16.05
CA ASN A 20 18.08 44.88 -15.19
C ASN A 20 18.57 46.31 -14.88
N ASN A 21 18.83 46.64 -13.61
CA ASN A 21 20.15 47.10 -13.15
C ASN A 21 20.18 47.47 -11.65
N ALA A 22 21.04 46.74 -10.93
CA ALA A 22 21.99 47.13 -9.91
C ALA A 22 21.60 48.14 -8.81
N PHE A 23 21.63 47.68 -7.56
CA PHE A 23 22.32 48.42 -6.49
C PHE A 23 22.96 47.45 -5.47
N PHE A 24 24.25 47.66 -5.24
CA PHE A 24 25.12 46.95 -4.31
C PHE A 24 24.67 47.13 -2.84
N ALA A 25 24.79 46.09 -2.01
CA ALA A 25 25.54 46.16 -0.75
C ALA A 25 25.71 44.77 -0.10
N ARG A 26 26.81 44.64 0.64
CA ARG A 26 27.50 43.44 1.10
C ARG A 26 26.83 42.72 2.29
N VAL A 27 27.11 41.42 2.34
CA VAL A 27 27.01 40.48 3.48
C VAL A 27 27.87 40.96 4.66
N PRO A 28 27.51 40.61 5.91
CA PRO A 28 28.39 39.67 6.60
C PRO A 28 27.66 38.54 7.37
N VAL A 29 28.41 37.44 7.45
CA VAL A 29 28.24 36.20 8.19
C VAL A 29 28.40 36.43 9.71
N LEU A 30 27.78 35.56 10.54
CA LEU A 30 28.12 35.10 11.92
C LEU A 30 26.81 34.86 12.70
N SER A 31 26.59 33.91 13.61
CA SER A 31 27.22 32.67 14.08
C SER A 31 26.23 32.03 15.08
N LEU A 32 26.32 30.71 15.31
CA LEU A 32 25.57 29.95 16.32
C LEU A 32 25.96 30.28 17.78
N SER A 33 25.10 29.81 18.71
CA SER A 33 25.13 29.86 20.19
C SER A 33 24.47 31.13 20.77
N THR A 34 23.57 31.06 21.75
CA THR A 34 23.79 30.52 23.11
C THR A 34 22.45 30.14 23.78
N TYR A 35 22.42 29.00 24.47
CA TYR A 35 21.42 28.58 25.46
C TYR A 35 21.94 28.95 26.87
N ALA A 36 21.12 29.61 27.68
CA ALA A 36 21.15 29.76 29.16
C ALA A 36 20.31 31.00 29.49
N SER A 37 19.53 31.14 30.55
CA SER A 37 19.25 30.36 31.75
C SER A 37 18.15 31.16 32.47
N TYR A 38 17.11 30.52 32.99
CA TYR A 38 16.14 31.18 33.87
C TYR A 38 16.22 30.49 35.24
N ALA A 39 16.82 31.18 36.21
CA ALA A 39 16.80 30.80 37.61
C ALA A 39 16.61 32.09 38.42
N SER A 40 15.40 32.31 38.93
CA SER A 40 15.14 33.32 39.95
C SER A 40 14.98 32.64 41.30
N ARG A 41 15.67 33.24 42.26
CA ARG A 41 15.71 32.99 43.70
C ARG A 41 14.33 32.83 44.32
N ASP A 42 14.26 32.10 45.42
CA ASP A 42 13.99 32.72 46.73
C ASP A 42 14.46 31.81 47.87
N SER A 43 14.93 32.48 48.92
CA SER A 43 15.75 31.99 50.02
C SER A 43 14.97 31.90 51.33
N GLU A 44 15.29 30.85 52.10
CA GLU A 44 15.34 30.76 53.57
C GLU A 44 14.03 30.85 54.38
N PHE A 45 13.79 29.85 55.23
CA PHE A 45 13.73 30.03 56.70
C PHE A 45 13.67 28.68 57.47
N TYR A 46 14.73 28.43 58.24
CA TYR A 46 14.86 27.79 59.57
C TYR A 46 14.00 26.58 60.06
N ASN A 47 14.76 25.51 60.34
CA ASN A 47 14.86 24.71 61.59
C ASN A 47 13.82 23.68 62.07
N HIS A 48 14.37 22.45 62.22
CA HIS A 48 14.34 21.56 63.38
C HIS A 48 13.01 20.90 63.80
N THR A 49 12.85 19.61 63.50
CA THR A 49 12.58 18.48 64.45
C THR A 49 12.19 17.18 63.71
N GLN A 50 12.83 16.08 64.09
CA GLN A 50 12.33 14.69 63.96
C GLN A 50 12.12 14.15 65.39
N PRO A 51 11.53 12.96 65.63
CA PRO A 51 10.51 12.20 64.90
C PRO A 51 9.40 11.67 65.87
N SER A 52 8.26 11.18 65.35
CA SER A 52 7.47 10.18 66.10
C SER A 52 6.61 9.30 65.19
N GLN A 53 7.02 8.03 65.17
CA GLN A 53 6.24 6.80 65.01
C GLN A 53 4.72 6.96 64.85
N LEU A 54 4.16 6.42 63.77
CA LEU A 54 2.91 5.66 63.85
C LEU A 54 2.71 4.80 62.60
N SER A 55 2.42 3.53 62.86
CA SER A 55 1.63 2.65 62.01
C SER A 55 2.31 2.06 60.77
N ARG A 56 3.11 1.01 61.02
CA ARG A 56 3.37 -0.07 60.05
C ARG A 56 2.03 -0.69 59.61
N ILE A 57 1.53 -0.30 58.44
CA ILE A 57 0.49 -1.06 57.74
C ILE A 57 1.19 -1.88 56.66
N ASN A 58 1.04 -3.19 56.77
CA ASN A 58 1.62 -4.22 55.91
C ASN A 58 1.21 -4.06 54.44
N MET A 59 1.93 -3.23 53.69
CA MET A 59 1.81 -3.09 52.24
C MET A 59 2.65 -4.16 51.52
N LYS A 60 2.46 -5.44 51.86
CA LYS A 60 3.12 -6.56 51.15
C LYS A 60 2.19 -7.68 50.71
N LEU A 61 0.88 -7.59 50.96
CA LEU A 61 -0.06 -8.65 50.61
C LEU A 61 -1.11 -8.27 49.56
N LEU A 62 -1.02 -7.10 48.94
CA LEU A 62 -1.97 -6.63 47.93
C LEU A 62 -1.35 -6.39 46.55
N SER A 63 -0.23 -7.05 46.25
CA SER A 63 0.48 -6.93 44.95
C SER A 63 0.46 -8.21 44.12
N TRP A 64 -0.20 -9.29 44.58
CA TRP A 64 -0.06 -10.63 44.00
C TRP A 64 -1.33 -11.20 43.34
N ILE A 65 -2.40 -10.41 43.18
CA ILE A 65 -3.68 -10.91 42.61
C ILE A 65 -4.05 -10.29 41.25
N VAL A 66 -3.29 -9.31 40.73
CA VAL A 66 -3.66 -8.63 39.46
C VAL A 66 -2.84 -9.12 38.25
N LEU A 67 -2.03 -10.18 38.39
CA LEU A 67 -1.14 -10.67 37.33
C LEU A 67 -1.49 -12.05 36.76
N PRO A 68 -2.78 -12.40 36.52
CA PRO A 68 -3.07 -13.40 35.49
C PRO A 68 -4.29 -12.97 34.66
N LEU A 69 -4.20 -11.86 33.94
CA LEU A 69 -5.20 -11.48 32.93
C LEU A 69 -4.56 -10.58 31.87
N ILE A 70 -3.41 -11.03 31.35
CA ILE A 70 -2.98 -10.59 30.02
C ILE A 70 -3.75 -11.50 29.06
N PRO A 71 -4.82 -11.04 28.39
CA PRO A 71 -5.37 -11.81 27.30
C PRO A 71 -4.24 -12.02 26.30
N PHE A 72 -3.99 -13.28 25.95
CA PHE A 72 -3.21 -13.64 24.77
C PHE A 72 -3.88 -12.98 23.58
N VAL A 73 -3.46 -11.77 23.24
CA VAL A 73 -3.76 -11.16 21.96
C VAL A 73 -2.96 -11.97 20.97
N SER A 74 -3.59 -13.01 20.43
CA SER A 74 -3.16 -13.63 19.19
C SER A 74 -3.17 -12.53 18.13
N ALA A 75 -2.04 -11.85 17.97
CA ALA A 75 -1.79 -11.08 16.76
C ALA A 75 -1.73 -12.12 15.65
N GLY A 76 -2.82 -12.27 14.90
CA GLY A 76 -2.84 -13.07 13.69
C GLY A 76 -1.72 -12.54 12.79
N VAL A 77 -0.60 -13.27 12.74
CA VAL A 77 0.51 -12.96 11.87
C VAL A 77 0.01 -13.21 10.47
N SER A 78 -0.38 -12.16 9.76
CA SER A 78 -0.55 -12.25 8.31
C SER A 78 0.84 -12.51 7.73
N THR A 79 1.10 -13.76 7.39
CA THR A 79 2.36 -14.18 6.77
C THR A 79 2.37 -13.64 5.35
N ILE A 80 3.09 -12.54 5.15
CA ILE A 80 3.42 -12.06 3.80
C ILE A 80 4.62 -12.88 3.33
N TYR A 81 4.37 -13.82 2.43
CA TYR A 81 5.40 -14.73 1.93
C TYR A 81 6.30 -14.09 0.87
N TRP A 82 5.80 -13.10 0.11
CA TRP A 82 6.59 -12.34 -0.88
C TRP A 82 6.10 -10.89 -1.04
N PRO A 83 7.00 -9.94 -1.39
CA PRO A 83 6.59 -8.59 -1.72
C PRO A 83 5.97 -8.47 -3.12
N VAL A 84 4.88 -7.70 -3.19
CA VAL A 84 4.34 -7.17 -4.44
C VAL A 84 5.09 -5.88 -4.76
N SER A 85 5.72 -5.85 -5.93
CA SER A 85 6.61 -4.76 -6.35
C SER A 85 5.86 -3.65 -7.08
N ASN A 86 4.79 -3.99 -7.79
CA ASN A 86 3.92 -3.04 -8.47
C ASN A 86 2.48 -3.57 -8.49
N PRO A 87 1.45 -2.75 -8.29
CA PRO A 87 1.47 -1.30 -8.03
C PRO A 87 1.92 -0.90 -6.62
N ASP A 88 2.23 0.38 -6.46
CA ASP A 88 2.56 1.02 -5.18
C ASP A 88 2.09 2.50 -5.18
N PRO A 89 2.13 3.24 -4.05
CA PRO A 89 1.66 4.64 -3.99
C PRO A 89 2.30 5.59 -5.01
N SER A 90 3.52 5.31 -5.45
CA SER A 90 4.28 6.09 -6.44
C SER A 90 3.97 5.65 -7.87
N ASN A 91 3.43 4.45 -8.04
CA ASN A 91 3.08 3.82 -9.31
C ASN A 91 1.60 3.41 -9.30
N PRO A 92 0.67 4.38 -9.33
CA PRO A 92 -0.77 4.14 -9.45
C PRO A 92 -1.14 3.46 -10.77
N TRP A 93 -2.35 2.91 -10.81
CA TRP A 93 -2.98 2.47 -12.05
C TRP A 93 -3.85 3.56 -12.66
N ILE A 94 -4.03 3.52 -13.97
CA ILE A 94 -4.76 4.50 -14.77
C ILE A 94 -5.73 3.77 -15.70
N ILE A 95 -6.97 4.23 -15.76
CA ILE A 95 -8.00 3.70 -16.65
C ILE A 95 -7.57 3.86 -18.12
N GLY A 96 -7.77 2.81 -18.93
CA GLY A 96 -7.45 2.79 -20.36
C GLY A 96 -5.95 2.71 -20.69
N GLU A 97 -5.09 2.63 -19.69
CA GLU A 97 -3.64 2.47 -19.86
C GLU A 97 -3.19 1.04 -19.56
N LYS A 98 -1.99 0.71 -20.03
CA LYS A 98 -1.33 -0.57 -19.76
C LYS A 98 -0.74 -0.57 -18.35
N ASN A 99 -1.57 -0.90 -17.37
CA ASN A 99 -1.13 -1.00 -15.98
C ASN A 99 -0.36 -2.29 -15.77
N LEU A 100 0.69 -2.26 -14.95
CA LEU A 100 1.44 -3.46 -14.64
C LEU A 100 1.16 -3.94 -13.22
N LEU A 101 1.14 -5.25 -13.06
CA LEU A 101 1.24 -5.98 -11.82
C LEU A 101 2.51 -6.81 -11.84
N ALA A 102 3.36 -6.67 -10.81
CA ALA A 102 4.57 -7.45 -10.69
C ALA A 102 4.90 -7.79 -9.23
N TRP A 103 5.41 -9.00 -8.98
CA TRP A 103 5.76 -9.49 -7.65
C TRP A 103 7.07 -10.26 -7.68
N THR A 104 7.74 -10.38 -6.54
CA THR A 104 8.94 -11.23 -6.44
C THR A 104 8.56 -12.68 -6.19
N THR A 105 9.41 -13.61 -6.59
CA THR A 105 9.17 -15.03 -6.31
C THR A 105 9.16 -15.32 -4.81
N GLY A 106 8.15 -16.05 -4.34
CA GLY A 106 8.10 -16.62 -2.99
C GLY A 106 8.81 -17.97 -2.90
N SER A 107 10.00 -18.11 -3.50
CA SER A 107 10.71 -19.40 -3.53
C SER A 107 10.88 -19.97 -2.10
N GLY A 108 10.62 -21.27 -1.94
CA GLY A 108 10.72 -21.96 -0.65
C GLY A 108 9.50 -21.81 0.29
N THR A 109 8.42 -21.17 -0.16
CA THR A 109 7.20 -20.99 0.65
C THR A 109 6.26 -22.20 0.62
N GLY A 110 6.45 -23.13 -0.31
CA GLY A 110 5.53 -24.26 -0.54
C GLY A 110 4.28 -23.91 -1.33
N VAL A 111 4.03 -22.62 -1.61
CA VAL A 111 2.91 -22.18 -2.46
C VAL A 111 3.23 -22.48 -3.92
N GLN A 112 2.40 -23.29 -4.57
CA GLN A 112 2.57 -23.67 -5.98
C GLN A 112 1.68 -22.85 -6.93
N SER A 113 0.53 -22.41 -6.44
CA SER A 113 -0.40 -21.56 -7.17
C SER A 113 -1.17 -20.67 -6.21
N PHE A 114 -1.70 -19.57 -6.72
CA PHE A 114 -2.50 -18.61 -5.97
C PHE A 114 -3.42 -17.85 -6.92
N ASP A 115 -4.34 -17.11 -6.34
CA ASP A 115 -5.28 -16.25 -7.04
C ASP A 115 -5.01 -14.79 -6.69
N ILE A 116 -5.38 -13.89 -7.60
CA ILE A 116 -5.16 -12.46 -7.45
C ILE A 116 -6.50 -11.73 -7.47
N GLN A 117 -6.76 -10.95 -6.42
CA GLN A 117 -7.97 -10.15 -6.28
C GLN A 117 -7.63 -8.70 -6.00
N LEU A 118 -8.40 -7.77 -6.59
CA LEU A 118 -8.34 -6.35 -6.28
C LEU A 118 -9.41 -5.99 -5.25
N HIS A 119 -8.97 -5.33 -4.20
CA HIS A 119 -9.81 -4.87 -3.09
C HIS A 119 -9.64 -3.37 -2.89
N ASN A 120 -10.60 -2.74 -2.22
CA ASN A 120 -10.46 -1.38 -1.71
C ASN A 120 -10.68 -1.38 -0.20
N SER A 121 -9.93 -0.55 0.51
CA SER A 121 -10.06 -0.45 1.97
C SER A 121 -11.28 0.36 2.41
N ASN A 122 -11.89 1.12 1.50
CA ASN A 122 -13.09 1.89 1.70
C ASN A 122 -14.27 1.26 0.95
N ARG A 123 -15.27 0.78 1.71
CA ARG A 123 -16.48 0.16 1.16
C ARG A 123 -17.38 1.14 0.39
N SER A 124 -17.23 2.44 0.61
CA SER A 124 -17.93 3.46 -0.18
C SER A 124 -17.36 3.61 -1.58
N VAL A 125 -16.10 3.19 -1.82
CA VAL A 125 -15.47 3.18 -3.15
C VAL A 125 -15.75 1.86 -3.86
N MET A 126 -15.61 0.74 -3.15
CA MET A 126 -15.82 -0.57 -3.73
C MET A 126 -16.34 -1.56 -2.68
N VAL A 127 -17.50 -2.16 -2.96
CA VAL A 127 -18.08 -3.24 -2.14
C VAL A 127 -17.73 -4.57 -2.80
N GLY A 128 -17.05 -5.45 -2.07
CA GLY A 128 -16.54 -6.71 -2.61
C GLY A 128 -15.15 -6.53 -3.23
N PHE A 129 -14.86 -7.31 -4.27
CA PHE A 129 -13.56 -7.37 -4.93
C PHE A 129 -13.71 -7.62 -6.42
N LEU A 130 -12.67 -7.30 -7.20
CA LEU A 130 -12.57 -7.68 -8.61
C LEU A 130 -11.64 -8.89 -8.75
N PRO A 131 -12.12 -10.03 -9.29
CA PRO A 131 -11.29 -11.21 -9.53
C PRO A 131 -10.38 -10.98 -10.76
N ILE A 132 -9.07 -10.87 -10.55
CA ILE A 132 -8.10 -10.62 -11.62
C ILE A 132 -7.68 -11.92 -12.26
N ALA A 133 -7.05 -12.81 -11.50
CA ALA A 133 -6.46 -14.03 -12.05
C ALA A 133 -6.66 -15.22 -11.15
N LEU A 134 -7.12 -16.32 -11.74
CA LEU A 134 -7.29 -17.62 -11.09
C LEU A 134 -6.10 -18.52 -11.43
N ARG A 135 -5.60 -19.28 -10.44
CA ARG A 135 -4.55 -20.31 -10.62
C ARG A 135 -3.27 -19.78 -11.25
N VAL A 136 -2.78 -18.65 -10.75
CA VAL A 136 -1.47 -18.11 -11.14
C VAL A 136 -0.37 -19.06 -10.65
N PRO A 137 0.50 -19.58 -11.52
CA PRO A 137 1.59 -20.45 -11.10
C PRO A 137 2.66 -19.66 -10.33
N MET A 138 3.20 -20.25 -9.26
CA MET A 138 4.35 -19.70 -8.53
C MET A 138 5.65 -20.10 -9.22
N GLU A 139 5.86 -19.60 -10.43
CA GLU A 139 7.04 -19.87 -11.24
C GLU A 139 7.87 -18.60 -11.43
N ARG A 140 9.19 -18.72 -11.36
CA ARG A 140 10.07 -17.60 -11.68
C ARG A 140 9.94 -17.27 -13.15
N LEU A 141 9.95 -15.98 -13.48
CA LEU A 141 9.92 -15.54 -14.86
C LEU A 141 11.08 -16.13 -15.67
N PRO A 142 10.80 -16.68 -16.87
CA PRO A 142 11.84 -17.19 -17.75
C PRO A 142 12.86 -16.11 -18.15
N SER A 143 12.42 -14.85 -18.22
CA SER A 143 13.25 -13.69 -18.57
C SER A 143 14.31 -13.34 -17.51
N GLY A 144 14.18 -13.87 -16.29
CA GLY A 144 15.15 -13.65 -15.20
C GLY A 144 15.22 -12.21 -14.66
N HIS A 145 14.29 -11.33 -15.04
CA HIS A 145 14.31 -9.93 -14.65
C HIS A 145 14.22 -9.78 -13.12
N LYS A 146 15.23 -9.15 -12.49
CA LYS A 146 15.29 -8.68 -11.08
C LYS A 146 14.56 -9.52 -10.00
N ASN A 147 14.66 -10.86 -10.03
CA ASN A 147 13.99 -11.77 -9.09
C ASN A 147 12.44 -11.71 -9.06
N PHE A 148 11.83 -11.17 -10.12
CA PHE A 148 10.39 -11.20 -10.28
C PHE A 148 9.92 -12.66 -10.42
N GLY A 149 8.85 -12.97 -9.68
CA GLY A 149 8.16 -14.26 -9.68
C GLY A 149 6.94 -14.28 -10.59
N GLY A 150 6.71 -13.19 -11.33
CA GLY A 150 5.63 -13.08 -12.29
C GLY A 150 5.32 -11.63 -12.61
N GLU A 151 4.72 -11.43 -13.78
CA GLU A 151 4.17 -10.16 -14.21
C GLU A 151 2.84 -10.35 -14.94
N MET A 152 2.02 -9.29 -14.95
CA MET A 152 0.75 -9.28 -15.65
C MET A 152 0.38 -7.84 -16.01
N GLU A 153 -0.14 -7.63 -17.21
CA GLU A 153 -0.79 -6.37 -17.60
C GLU A 153 -2.23 -6.38 -17.12
N ILE A 154 -2.69 -5.26 -16.57
CA ILE A 154 -4.04 -5.06 -16.08
C ILE A 154 -4.69 -3.96 -16.92
N ASP A 155 -5.61 -4.36 -17.79
CA ASP A 155 -6.40 -3.44 -18.59
C ASP A 155 -7.67 -3.06 -17.82
N LEU A 156 -7.84 -1.76 -17.57
CA LEU A 156 -8.94 -1.24 -16.75
C LEU A 156 -9.92 -0.45 -17.61
N GLY A 157 -11.15 -0.95 -17.69
CA GLY A 157 -12.27 -0.29 -18.34
C GLY A 157 -12.84 0.87 -17.52
N SER A 158 -13.61 1.73 -18.17
CA SER A 158 -14.15 2.96 -17.58
C SER A 158 -15.10 2.77 -16.40
N ASN A 159 -15.67 1.57 -16.23
CA ASN A 159 -16.59 1.28 -15.13
C ASN A 159 -15.88 0.72 -13.89
N VAL A 160 -14.56 0.54 -13.92
CA VAL A 160 -13.79 0.18 -12.74
C VAL A 160 -13.76 1.37 -11.77
N PRO A 161 -14.03 1.17 -10.47
CA PRO A 161 -13.97 2.25 -9.49
C PRO A 161 -12.58 2.92 -9.45
N THR A 162 -12.58 4.24 -9.30
CA THR A 162 -11.36 5.06 -9.16
C THR A 162 -11.25 5.65 -7.76
N GLY A 163 -10.07 6.13 -7.41
CA GLY A 163 -9.75 6.71 -6.10
C GLY A 163 -8.58 6.02 -5.41
N ASP A 164 -8.49 6.20 -4.11
CA ASP A 164 -7.36 5.73 -3.31
C ASP A 164 -7.71 4.48 -2.50
N GLY A 165 -6.67 3.83 -1.97
CA GLY A 165 -6.82 2.77 -0.99
C GLY A 165 -7.13 1.41 -1.59
N PHE A 166 -6.84 1.22 -2.88
CA PHE A 166 -6.83 -0.07 -3.55
C PHE A 166 -5.65 -0.90 -3.09
N TYR A 167 -5.79 -2.22 -3.04
CA TYR A 167 -4.72 -3.15 -2.76
C TYR A 167 -5.02 -4.52 -3.37
N LEU A 168 -3.98 -5.27 -3.68
CA LEU A 168 -4.07 -6.60 -4.23
C LEU A 168 -3.90 -7.65 -3.13
N LEU A 169 -4.71 -8.69 -3.20
CA LEU A 169 -4.58 -9.91 -2.41
C LEU A 169 -4.11 -11.04 -3.30
N PHE A 170 -3.08 -11.73 -2.83
CA PHE A 170 -2.57 -12.97 -3.38
C PHE A 170 -2.97 -14.06 -2.40
N MET A 171 -3.88 -14.94 -2.78
CA MET A 171 -4.50 -15.84 -1.84
C MET A 171 -4.92 -17.15 -2.48
N ASN A 172 -5.17 -18.17 -1.67
CA ASN A 172 -5.96 -19.31 -2.07
C ASN A 172 -7.43 -18.98 -1.81
N THR A 173 -8.22 -18.78 -2.86
CA THR A 173 -9.64 -18.43 -2.70
C THR A 173 -10.46 -19.57 -2.08
N TYR A 174 -10.02 -20.83 -2.25
CA TYR A 174 -10.71 -22.01 -1.76
C TYR A 174 -10.51 -22.21 -0.24
N HIS A 175 -9.27 -22.14 0.23
CA HIS A 175 -8.96 -22.27 1.66
C HIS A 175 -8.97 -20.94 2.42
N GLY A 176 -9.15 -19.81 1.72
CA GLY A 176 -9.16 -18.47 2.30
C GLY A 176 -7.80 -18.00 2.82
N GLU A 177 -6.71 -18.70 2.50
CA GLU A 177 -5.36 -18.37 2.98
C GLU A 177 -4.78 -17.21 2.17
N VAL A 178 -4.41 -16.13 2.85
CA VAL A 178 -3.77 -14.97 2.23
C VAL A 178 -2.27 -15.14 2.29
N TYR A 179 -1.62 -15.18 1.12
CA TYR A 179 -0.19 -15.37 1.00
C TYR A 179 0.61 -14.07 0.89
N ALA A 180 0.08 -13.09 0.17
CA ALA A 180 0.72 -11.78 0.04
C ALA A 180 -0.31 -10.68 -0.17
N LYS A 181 0.11 -9.46 0.14
CA LYS A 181 -0.71 -8.25 0.02
C LYS A 181 0.14 -7.11 -0.50
N SER A 182 -0.36 -6.38 -1.49
CA SER A 182 0.34 -5.20 -1.99
C SER A 182 0.26 -4.03 -1.00
N LYS A 183 1.14 -3.04 -1.20
CA LYS A 183 0.92 -1.71 -0.63
C LYS A 183 -0.38 -1.14 -1.19
N LYS A 184 -1.00 -0.22 -0.43
CA LYS A 184 -2.14 0.52 -0.95
C LYS A 184 -1.69 1.44 -2.09
N PHE A 185 -2.52 1.59 -3.10
CA PHE A 185 -2.26 2.44 -4.26
C PHE A 185 -3.56 3.10 -4.74
N SER A 186 -3.44 3.94 -5.76
CA SER A 186 -4.56 4.69 -6.34
C SER A 186 -4.85 4.22 -7.76
N ILE A 187 -6.12 4.29 -8.15
CA ILE A 187 -6.57 4.12 -9.54
C ILE A 187 -7.12 5.46 -10.02
N TYR A 188 -6.51 6.03 -11.06
CA TYR A 188 -6.90 7.31 -11.63
C TYR A 188 -7.67 7.15 -12.94
N ALA A 189 -8.62 8.06 -13.18
CA ALA A 189 -9.37 8.09 -14.44
C ALA A 189 -8.52 8.55 -15.64
N SER A 190 -7.40 9.25 -15.38
CA SER A 190 -6.48 9.72 -16.41
C SER A 190 -5.07 9.92 -15.85
N THR A 191 -4.07 9.89 -16.73
CA THR A 191 -2.65 10.03 -16.39
C THR A 191 -2.35 11.40 -15.77
N PRO A 192 -1.82 11.47 -14.54
CA PRO A 192 -1.36 12.72 -13.95
C PRO A 192 -0.16 13.31 -14.71
N ALA A 193 -0.08 14.65 -14.80
CA ALA A 193 0.93 15.34 -15.58
C ALA A 193 2.39 15.10 -15.13
N ASN A 194 2.59 14.60 -13.91
CA ASN A 194 3.88 14.34 -13.28
C ASN A 194 4.19 12.84 -13.13
N PHE A 195 3.51 11.97 -13.89
CA PHE A 195 3.71 10.53 -13.83
C PHE A 195 4.93 10.10 -14.65
N THR A 196 5.84 9.36 -14.01
CA THR A 196 6.97 8.70 -14.68
C THR A 196 6.75 7.21 -14.66
N SER A 197 6.84 6.55 -15.82
CA SER A 197 6.73 5.10 -15.91
C SER A 197 7.86 4.40 -15.15
N ALA A 198 7.54 3.41 -14.31
CA ALA A 198 8.53 2.58 -13.65
C ALA A 198 9.23 1.61 -14.62
N ASP A 199 10.51 1.34 -14.38
CA ASP A 199 11.29 0.31 -15.07
C ASP A 199 10.89 -1.09 -14.56
N LEU A 200 9.94 -1.71 -15.25
CA LEU A 200 9.28 -2.97 -14.87
C LEU A 200 9.39 -4.02 -16.00
N PRO A 201 9.23 -5.32 -15.70
CA PRO A 201 9.25 -6.36 -16.74
C PRO A 201 8.10 -6.20 -17.75
N THR A 202 8.32 -6.65 -18.98
CA THR A 202 7.28 -6.69 -20.01
C THR A 202 6.27 -7.80 -19.68
N ALA A 203 4.99 -7.43 -19.53
CA ALA A 203 3.91 -8.39 -19.33
C ALA A 203 3.79 -9.38 -20.49
N THR A 204 3.66 -10.66 -20.14
CA THR A 204 3.40 -11.76 -21.08
C THR A 204 1.91 -12.11 -21.18
N VAL A 205 1.13 -11.74 -20.17
CA VAL A 205 -0.32 -11.97 -20.08
C VAL A 205 -1.05 -10.68 -19.71
N THR A 206 -2.29 -10.54 -20.18
CA THR A 206 -3.16 -9.40 -19.87
C THR A 206 -4.45 -9.90 -19.23
N ALA A 207 -4.85 -9.27 -18.11
CA ALA A 207 -6.15 -9.44 -17.49
C ALA A 207 -6.97 -8.17 -17.67
N THR A 208 -8.19 -8.32 -18.20
CA THR A 208 -9.06 -7.18 -18.52
C THR A 208 -10.22 -7.10 -17.52
N LEU A 209 -10.32 -5.96 -16.83
CA LEU A 209 -11.40 -5.64 -15.90
C LEU A 209 -12.27 -4.53 -16.48
N LEU A 210 -13.49 -4.85 -16.90
CA LEU A 210 -14.36 -3.87 -17.58
C LEU A 210 -15.44 -3.25 -16.69
N GLU A 211 -15.71 -3.87 -15.53
CA GLU A 211 -16.89 -3.59 -14.72
C GLU A 211 -16.54 -3.44 -13.24
N ALA A 212 -17.44 -2.81 -12.50
CA ALA A 212 -17.42 -2.77 -11.05
C ALA A 212 -17.74 -4.15 -10.45
N PRO A 213 -17.41 -4.40 -9.17
CA PRO A 213 -17.63 -5.71 -8.56
C PRO A 213 -19.08 -6.19 -8.66
N ASN A 214 -19.24 -7.42 -9.10
CA ASN A 214 -20.52 -8.10 -9.18
C ASN A 214 -20.40 -9.54 -8.62
N PRO A 215 -21.34 -10.03 -7.80
CA PRO A 215 -21.29 -11.38 -7.24
C PRO A 215 -21.18 -12.53 -8.27
N THR A 216 -21.64 -12.32 -9.51
CA THR A 216 -21.54 -13.32 -10.59
C THR A 216 -20.36 -13.09 -11.54
N GLN A 217 -19.47 -12.14 -11.19
CA GLN A 217 -18.33 -11.79 -12.03
C GLN A 217 -17.36 -12.96 -12.14
N GLN A 218 -16.94 -13.23 -13.39
CA GLN A 218 -15.92 -14.22 -13.68
C GLN A 218 -14.52 -13.64 -13.49
N TRP A 219 -13.55 -14.53 -13.29
CA TRP A 219 -12.14 -14.17 -13.30
C TRP A 219 -11.74 -13.60 -14.66
N ALA A 220 -10.99 -12.49 -14.66
CA ALA A 220 -10.54 -11.89 -15.92
C ALA A 220 -9.61 -12.82 -16.72
N ILE A 221 -8.82 -13.65 -16.03
CA ILE A 221 -8.03 -14.71 -16.65
C ILE A 221 -7.91 -15.93 -15.73
N THR A 222 -7.78 -17.12 -16.33
CA THR A 222 -7.38 -18.35 -15.62
C THR A 222 -6.07 -18.84 -16.22
N LEU A 223 -5.08 -19.07 -15.37
CA LEU A 223 -3.75 -19.54 -15.78
C LEU A 223 -3.60 -21.05 -15.49
N ASN A 224 -2.44 -21.58 -15.87
CA ASN A 224 -2.11 -23.01 -15.85
C ASN A 224 -1.53 -23.50 -14.51
N GLY A 225 -1.63 -22.72 -13.43
CA GLY A 225 -1.20 -23.16 -12.10
C GLY A 225 -1.99 -24.37 -11.62
N ILE A 226 -1.42 -25.08 -10.65
CA ILE A 226 -2.01 -26.30 -10.09
C ILE A 226 -3.39 -26.01 -9.51
N ASP A 227 -4.31 -26.94 -9.75
CA ASP A 227 -5.59 -26.97 -9.06
C ASP A 227 -5.36 -27.51 -7.64
N GLN A 228 -5.45 -26.61 -6.66
CA GLN A 228 -5.21 -26.96 -5.27
C GLN A 228 -6.26 -27.95 -4.74
N ASP A 229 -7.47 -27.96 -5.31
CA ASP A 229 -8.57 -28.86 -4.91
C ASP A 229 -8.39 -30.29 -5.45
N ALA A 230 -8.00 -30.41 -6.72
CA ALA A 230 -7.71 -31.72 -7.32
C ALA A 230 -6.54 -32.43 -6.60
N THR A 231 -5.59 -31.65 -6.11
CA THR A 231 -4.38 -32.17 -5.44
C THR A 231 -4.65 -32.54 -3.98
N ALA A 232 -5.48 -31.77 -3.27
CA ALA A 232 -5.93 -32.11 -1.91
C ALA A 232 -6.75 -33.41 -1.90
N THR A 233 -7.65 -33.59 -2.88
CA THR A 233 -8.46 -34.81 -3.03
C THR A 233 -7.61 -36.04 -3.37
N ALA A 234 -6.60 -35.89 -4.23
CA ALA A 234 -5.67 -36.97 -4.57
C ALA A 234 -4.79 -37.38 -3.37
N THR A 235 -4.39 -36.43 -2.54
CA THR A 235 -3.58 -36.70 -1.33
C THR A 235 -4.41 -37.41 -0.25
N ALA A 236 -5.69 -37.04 -0.08
CA ALA A 236 -6.58 -37.68 0.89
C ALA A 236 -6.97 -39.13 0.52
N THR A 237 -6.86 -39.51 -0.76
CA THR A 237 -7.21 -40.87 -1.22
C THR A 237 -6.02 -41.85 -1.19
N SER A 238 -4.81 -41.36 -0.91
CA SER A 238 -3.57 -42.15 -0.93
C SER A 238 -2.94 -42.42 0.46
N SER A 239 -3.62 -42.03 1.54
CA SER A 239 -3.27 -42.33 2.95
C SER A 239 -4.23 -43.31 3.58
#